data_AF-A0A2K2RE63-F1
#
_entry.id   AF-A0A2K2RE63-F1
#
_cell.length_a   1.000
_cell.length_b   1.000
_cell.length_c   1.000
_cell.angle_alpha   90.00
_cell.angle_beta   90.00
_cell.angle_gamma   90.00
#
_symmetry.space_group_name_H-M   'P 1'
#
loop_
_entity.id
_entity.type
_entity.pdbx_description
1 polymer ?
#
loop_
_entity_poly.entity_id
_entity_poly.type
_entity_poly.pdbx_seq_one_letter_code
_entity_poly.pdbx_strand_id
1 'polypeptide(L)'
;MTIRRTCRRAAVVALLSAPLLTVQTPAHAVELPPSCLSAVAEAEDKFPVQQFTVPDKVKSTLLNELGALGEADQKAFTDRACTAWNNWATANGPAVARDLDASYQNAGGPVCNKFTTAAMAAFKKYAPTIPAQTRDLETVAKKVWRNAMQELSAQATNATCRQSYDSAKTGW
;
A
#
# COMPACT_ATOMS: atom_id res chain seq x y z
N MET A 1 20.52 17.75 30.84
CA MET A 1 20.27 18.67 29.70
C MET A 1 20.21 17.81 28.43
N THR A 2 19.00 17.44 27.95
CA THR A 2 18.34 18.02 26.75
C THR A 2 19.25 17.97 25.52
N ILE A 3 18.94 17.27 24.43
CA ILE A 3 17.96 17.70 23.42
C ILE A 3 17.45 16.51 22.56
N ARG A 4 16.13 16.53 22.39
CA ARG A 4 15.25 15.81 21.47
C ARG A 4 15.75 15.78 20.01
N ARG A 5 15.65 14.61 19.36
CA ARG A 5 15.48 14.47 17.89
C ARG A 5 14.51 13.31 17.62
N THR A 6 13.25 13.45 17.99
CA THR A 6 12.12 13.74 17.08
C THR A 6 12.00 12.72 15.95
N CYS A 7 11.15 11.72 16.18
CA CYS A 7 10.65 10.74 15.22
C CYS A 7 10.14 11.44 13.95
N ARG A 8 10.63 11.00 12.78
CA ARG A 8 10.31 11.59 11.48
C ARG A 8 9.55 10.58 10.62
N ARG A 9 8.24 10.86 10.46
CA ARG A 9 7.35 10.53 9.33
C ARG A 9 7.02 9.06 9.08
N ALA A 10 5.83 8.67 9.50
CA ALA A 10 5.09 7.55 8.94
C ALA A 10 3.89 8.13 8.19
N ALA A 11 3.84 7.95 6.87
CA ALA A 11 2.65 8.21 6.08
C ALA A 11 2.49 7.06 5.07
N VAL A 12 1.35 6.38 5.21
CA VAL A 12 0.65 5.55 4.23
C VAL A 12 1.27 4.20 3.84
N VAL A 13 1.05 3.19 4.67
CA VAL A 13 1.30 1.77 4.37
C VAL A 13 0.12 0.94 4.90
N ALA A 14 -1.09 1.46 4.75
CA ALA A 14 -2.29 0.75 5.18
C ALA A 14 -2.96 -0.01 4.02
N LEU A 15 -2.68 0.28 2.75
CA LEU A 15 -3.37 -0.43 1.65
C LEU A 15 -2.42 -1.22 0.75
N LEU A 16 -1.13 -1.22 1.08
CA LEU A 16 -0.06 -1.88 0.34
C LEU A 16 0.92 -2.44 1.38
N SER A 17 0.92 -3.75 1.59
CA SER A 17 1.72 -4.41 2.62
C SER A 17 3.22 -4.07 2.52
N ALA A 18 3.79 -3.57 3.63
CA ALA A 18 4.97 -4.11 4.32
C ALA A 18 6.37 -4.20 3.65
N PRO A 19 6.85 -3.24 2.83
CA PRO A 19 8.26 -2.89 3.10
C PRO A 19 8.61 -1.41 2.90
N LEU A 20 7.66 -0.50 2.81
CA LEU A 20 7.87 0.80 2.15
C LEU A 20 8.66 1.88 2.96
N LEU A 21 9.07 1.69 4.21
CA LEU A 21 9.36 2.86 5.06
C LEU A 21 10.83 3.31 5.14
N THR A 22 11.31 4.05 4.14
CA THR A 22 12.39 5.06 4.33
C THR A 22 12.29 6.19 3.30
N VAL A 23 11.62 7.32 3.61
CA VAL A 23 11.61 8.48 2.69
C VAL A 23 11.66 9.83 3.43
N GLN A 24 12.47 10.75 2.87
CA GLN A 24 12.75 12.13 3.32
C GLN A 24 11.69 13.15 2.81
N THR A 25 11.87 14.43 3.11
CA THR A 25 10.81 15.36 3.56
C THR A 25 10.47 16.58 2.68
N PRO A 26 9.17 16.99 2.53
CA PRO A 26 8.79 18.41 2.34
C PRO A 26 7.97 19.01 3.51
N ALA A 27 7.74 20.33 3.51
CA ALA A 27 7.56 21.22 4.67
C ALA A 27 6.13 21.44 5.23
N HIS A 28 5.08 20.80 4.69
CA HIS A 28 3.69 21.01 5.13
C HIS A 28 2.88 19.71 5.18
N ALA A 29 3.30 18.75 6.01
CA ALA A 29 2.51 17.54 6.24
C ALA A 29 1.56 17.79 7.42
N VAL A 30 0.26 17.55 7.20
CA VAL A 30 -0.72 17.39 8.30
C VAL A 30 -0.17 16.31 9.24
N GLU A 31 -0.12 16.58 10.55
CA GLU A 31 0.26 15.56 11.52
C GLU A 31 -0.74 14.40 11.43
N LEU A 32 -0.23 13.21 11.11
CA LEU A 32 -1.08 12.03 11.00
C LEU A 32 -1.58 11.60 12.38
N PRO A 33 -2.85 11.19 12.49
CA PRO A 33 -3.37 10.70 13.75
C PRO A 33 -2.61 9.46 14.26
N PRO A 34 -2.53 9.23 15.58
CA PRO A 34 -1.79 8.11 16.16
C PRO A 34 -2.21 6.74 15.62
N SER A 35 -3.50 6.54 15.36
CA SER A 35 -3.99 5.28 14.79
C SER A 35 -3.45 5.03 13.38
N CYS A 36 -3.24 6.08 12.59
CA CYS A 36 -2.63 5.98 11.26
C CYS A 36 -1.13 5.68 11.35
N LEU A 37 -0.44 6.17 12.38
CA LEU A 37 0.97 5.86 12.63
C LEU A 37 1.16 4.38 13.02
N SER A 38 0.33 3.87 13.92
CA SER A 38 0.31 2.45 14.31
C SER A 38 -0.03 1.54 13.12
N ALA A 39 -0.97 1.96 12.26
CA ALA A 39 -1.31 1.24 11.04
C ALA A 39 -0.10 0.97 10.14
N VAL A 40 0.77 1.98 10.03
CA VAL A 40 1.97 1.93 9.22
C VAL A 40 3.07 1.10 9.89
N ALA A 41 3.27 1.29 11.20
CA ALA A 41 4.32 0.61 11.95
C ALA A 41 4.10 -0.90 12.07
N GLU A 42 2.85 -1.34 12.19
CA GLU A 42 2.47 -2.73 12.43
C GLU A 42 2.01 -3.45 11.14
N ALA A 43 2.18 -2.82 9.97
CA ALA A 43 1.67 -3.38 8.72
C ALA A 43 2.30 -4.76 8.42
N GLU A 44 3.59 -4.93 8.68
CA GLU A 44 4.27 -6.22 8.44
C GLU A 44 3.78 -7.31 9.42
N ASP A 45 3.56 -6.94 10.68
CA ASP A 45 3.02 -7.85 11.70
C ASP A 45 1.59 -8.28 11.38
N LYS A 46 0.77 -7.36 10.85
CA LYS A 46 -0.62 -7.63 10.45
C LYS A 46 -0.69 -8.51 9.20
N PHE A 47 0.25 -8.36 8.26
CA PHE A 47 0.27 -9.11 7.00
C PHE A 47 1.57 -9.92 6.87
N PRO A 48 1.72 -11.04 7.59
CA PRO A 48 2.96 -11.79 7.70
C PRO A 48 3.22 -12.68 6.46
N VAL A 49 3.36 -12.05 5.29
CA VAL A 49 3.68 -12.72 4.02
C VAL A 49 5.05 -13.38 4.08
N GLN A 50 5.18 -14.55 3.45
CA GLN A 50 6.43 -15.31 3.42
C GLN A 50 7.06 -15.35 2.02
N GLN A 51 6.26 -15.17 0.97
CA GLN A 51 6.62 -15.46 -0.41
C GLN A 51 6.28 -14.30 -1.34
N PHE A 52 5.15 -13.65 -1.08
CA PHE A 52 4.73 -12.45 -1.80
C PHE A 52 5.81 -11.38 -1.66
N THR A 53 6.31 -10.93 -2.80
CA THR A 53 7.36 -9.91 -2.88
C THR A 53 6.85 -8.71 -3.66
N VAL A 54 7.11 -7.51 -3.11
CA VAL A 54 6.91 -6.25 -3.82
C VAL A 54 8.24 -5.86 -4.47
N PRO A 55 8.32 -5.73 -5.81
CA PRO A 55 9.56 -5.29 -6.46
C PRO A 55 10.00 -3.90 -5.96
N ASP A 56 11.31 -3.67 -5.80
CA ASP A 56 11.83 -2.39 -5.27
C ASP A 56 11.39 -1.16 -6.09
N LYS A 57 11.31 -1.31 -7.41
CA LYS A 57 10.80 -0.24 -8.26
C LYS A 57 9.33 0.06 -8.00
N VAL A 58 8.51 -0.98 -7.80
CA VAL A 58 7.11 -0.81 -7.40
C VAL A 58 7.03 -0.14 -6.04
N LYS A 59 7.85 -0.58 -5.10
CA LYS A 59 7.93 -0.06 -3.74
C LYS A 59 8.23 1.44 -3.75
N SER A 60 9.31 1.84 -4.41
CA SER A 60 9.70 3.26 -4.56
C SER A 60 8.65 4.10 -5.29
N THR A 61 8.04 3.60 -6.37
CA THR A 61 7.00 4.35 -7.08
C THR A 61 5.76 4.57 -6.22
N LEU A 62 5.28 3.54 -5.50
CA LEU A 62 4.16 3.69 -4.57
C LEU A 62 4.48 4.72 -3.47
N LEU A 63 5.67 4.68 -2.91
CA LEU A 63 6.11 5.67 -1.92
C LEU A 63 6.18 7.09 -2.44
N ASN A 64 6.63 7.27 -3.67
CA ASN A 64 6.69 8.59 -4.28
C ASN A 64 5.28 9.16 -4.48
N GLU A 65 4.34 8.35 -4.97
CA GLU A 65 2.93 8.74 -5.10
C GLU A 65 2.30 9.09 -3.75
N LEU A 66 2.67 8.35 -2.69
CA LEU A 66 2.25 8.65 -1.32
C LEU A 66 2.84 9.96 -0.79
N GLY A 67 4.12 10.20 -1.06
CA GLY A 67 4.80 11.45 -0.69
C GLY A 67 4.29 12.66 -1.47
N ALA A 68 3.68 12.44 -2.63
CA ALA A 68 3.10 13.47 -3.50
C ALA A 68 1.62 13.78 -3.18
N LEU A 69 1.02 13.11 -2.19
CA LEU A 69 -0.38 13.37 -1.81
C LEU A 69 -0.58 14.80 -1.32
N GLY A 70 -1.54 15.49 -1.94
CA GLY A 70 -1.92 16.85 -1.56
C GLY A 70 -2.78 16.88 -0.29
N GLU A 71 -3.00 18.07 0.24
CA GLU A 71 -3.79 18.27 1.47
C GLU A 71 -5.19 17.66 1.40
N ALA A 72 -5.82 17.68 0.22
CA ALA A 72 -7.14 17.09 0.03
C ALA A 72 -7.13 15.56 0.23
N ASP A 73 -6.10 14.87 -0.25
CA ASP A 73 -5.94 13.43 -0.06
C ASP A 73 -5.57 13.11 1.40
N GLN A 74 -4.75 13.97 2.03
CA GLN A 74 -4.34 13.81 3.43
C GLN A 74 -5.51 13.88 4.42
N LYS A 75 -6.61 14.58 4.07
CA LYS A 75 -7.83 14.63 4.90
C LYS A 75 -8.53 13.28 5.05
N ALA A 76 -8.28 12.32 4.16
CA ALA A 76 -8.85 10.98 4.28
C ALA A 76 -8.25 10.17 5.46
N PHE A 77 -7.08 10.58 5.97
CA PHE A 77 -6.38 9.92 7.08
C PHE A 77 -6.93 10.38 8.42
N THR A 78 -8.15 9.99 8.73
CA THR A 78 -8.79 10.28 10.02
C THR A 78 -8.53 9.16 11.02
N ASP A 79 -8.57 9.49 12.32
CA ASP A 79 -8.45 8.48 13.38
C ASP A 79 -9.48 7.36 13.25
N ARG A 80 -10.71 7.72 12.87
CA ARG A 80 -11.81 6.78 12.67
C ARG A 80 -11.51 5.81 11.52
N ALA A 81 -11.03 6.31 10.38
CA ALA A 81 -10.70 5.49 9.23
C ALA A 81 -9.52 4.55 9.54
N CYS A 82 -8.45 5.08 10.11
CA CYS A 82 -7.25 4.30 10.43
C CYS A 82 -7.51 3.25 11.53
N THR A 83 -8.32 3.58 12.55
CA THR A 83 -8.74 2.60 13.57
C THR A 83 -9.58 1.48 12.96
N ALA A 84 -10.57 1.81 12.11
CA ALA A 84 -11.40 0.81 11.45
C ALA A 84 -10.56 -0.11 10.56
N TRP A 85 -9.62 0.47 9.81
CA TRP A 85 -8.67 -0.30 9.02
C TRP A 85 -7.80 -1.21 9.88
N ASN A 86 -7.22 -0.69 10.97
CA ASN A 86 -6.37 -1.47 11.88
C ASN A 86 -7.09 -2.69 12.44
N ASN A 87 -8.33 -2.50 12.92
CA ASN A 87 -9.12 -3.60 13.47
C ASN A 87 -9.40 -4.67 12.40
N TRP A 88 -9.73 -4.23 11.18
CA TRP A 88 -9.93 -5.14 10.07
C TRP A 88 -8.64 -5.88 9.69
N ALA A 89 -7.51 -5.16 9.61
CA ALA A 89 -6.21 -5.71 9.25
C ALA A 89 -5.72 -6.73 10.29
N THR A 90 -5.88 -6.45 11.58
CA THR A 90 -5.58 -7.43 12.64
C THR A 90 -6.42 -8.70 12.51
N ALA A 91 -7.72 -8.57 12.20
CA ALA A 91 -8.62 -9.72 12.11
C ALA A 91 -8.42 -10.55 10.83
N ASN A 92 -8.07 -9.91 9.71
CA ASN A 92 -8.05 -10.55 8.38
C ASN A 92 -6.64 -10.75 7.82
N GLY A 93 -5.65 -10.05 8.36
CA GLY A 93 -4.32 -9.95 7.79
C GLY A 93 -3.59 -11.28 7.58
N PRO A 94 -3.65 -12.26 8.51
CA PRO A 94 -3.09 -13.60 8.26
C PRO A 94 -3.73 -14.32 7.07
N ALA A 95 -5.05 -14.17 6.87
CA ALA A 95 -5.74 -14.76 5.72
C ALA A 95 -5.38 -14.05 4.42
N VAL A 96 -5.28 -12.71 4.44
CA VAL A 96 -4.80 -11.91 3.30
C VAL A 96 -3.37 -12.32 2.92
N ALA A 97 -2.47 -12.45 3.90
CA ALA A 97 -1.08 -12.83 3.69
C ALA A 97 -0.95 -14.22 3.05
N ARG A 98 -1.66 -15.22 3.58
CA ARG A 98 -1.69 -16.57 3.01
C ARG A 98 -2.18 -16.56 1.57
N ASP A 99 -3.23 -15.80 1.27
CA ASP A 99 -3.80 -15.76 -0.08
C ASP A 99 -2.91 -14.98 -1.06
N LEU A 100 -2.20 -13.94 -0.59
CA LEU A 100 -1.15 -13.25 -1.34
C LEU A 100 -0.02 -14.23 -1.69
N ASP A 101 0.50 -14.97 -0.71
CA ASP A 101 1.56 -15.96 -0.91
C ASP A 101 1.15 -17.04 -1.90
N ALA A 102 -0.04 -17.63 -1.71
CA ALA A 102 -0.55 -18.66 -2.60
C ALA A 102 -0.74 -18.14 -4.04
N SER A 103 -1.35 -16.95 -4.20
CA SER A 103 -1.54 -16.35 -5.51
C SER A 103 -0.21 -16.01 -6.18
N TYR A 104 0.76 -15.53 -5.40
CA TYR A 104 2.09 -15.18 -5.89
C TYR A 104 2.86 -16.42 -6.32
N GLN A 105 2.84 -17.50 -5.54
CA GLN A 105 3.51 -18.75 -5.89
C GLN A 105 2.92 -19.40 -7.15
N ASN A 106 1.60 -19.35 -7.30
CA ASN A 106 0.89 -19.93 -8.45
C ASN A 106 0.95 -19.06 -9.72
N ALA A 107 1.29 -17.78 -9.60
CA ALA A 107 1.44 -16.91 -10.75
C ALA A 107 2.73 -17.24 -11.54
N GLY A 108 2.59 -17.42 -12.85
CA GLY A 108 3.71 -17.60 -13.77
C GLY A 108 4.36 -16.28 -14.20
N GLY A 109 5.48 -16.37 -14.89
CA GLY A 109 6.13 -15.24 -15.53
C GLY A 109 7.01 -14.38 -14.61
N PRO A 110 7.40 -13.17 -15.06
CA PRO A 110 8.31 -12.30 -14.31
C PRO A 110 7.70 -11.81 -13.00
N VAL A 111 8.56 -11.40 -12.06
CA VAL A 111 8.19 -10.93 -10.71
C VAL A 111 7.09 -9.85 -10.74
N CYS A 112 7.12 -8.93 -11.71
CA CYS A 112 6.08 -7.90 -11.91
C CYS A 112 4.67 -8.50 -12.16
N ASN A 113 4.59 -9.58 -12.95
CA ASN A 113 3.34 -10.27 -13.24
C ASN A 113 2.86 -11.04 -12.00
N LYS A 114 3.78 -11.69 -11.28
CA LYS A 114 3.46 -12.38 -10.02
C LYS A 114 2.91 -11.42 -8.98
N PHE A 115 3.60 -10.29 -8.79
CA PHE A 115 3.18 -9.21 -7.88
C PHE A 115 1.79 -8.68 -8.23
N THR A 116 1.59 -8.24 -9.48
CA THR A 116 0.31 -7.66 -9.91
C THR A 116 -0.82 -8.68 -9.82
N THR A 117 -0.60 -9.93 -10.28
CA THR A 117 -1.61 -11.00 -10.18
C THR A 117 -2.04 -11.24 -8.73
N ALA A 118 -1.08 -11.42 -7.82
CA ALA A 118 -1.37 -11.67 -6.42
C ALA A 118 -2.05 -10.49 -5.74
N ALA A 119 -1.55 -9.26 -5.95
CA ALA A 119 -2.14 -8.05 -5.39
C ALA A 119 -3.58 -7.86 -5.88
N MET A 120 -3.84 -8.02 -7.18
CA MET A 120 -5.18 -7.86 -7.74
C MET A 120 -6.16 -8.92 -7.24
N ALA A 121 -5.70 -10.16 -7.05
CA ALA A 121 -6.52 -11.22 -6.46
C ALA A 121 -6.92 -10.87 -5.02
N ALA A 122 -5.96 -10.39 -4.22
CA ALA A 122 -6.24 -9.94 -2.85
C ALA A 122 -7.19 -8.75 -2.82
N PHE A 123 -6.97 -7.72 -3.63
CA PHE A 123 -7.86 -6.55 -3.70
C PHE A 123 -9.29 -6.94 -4.05
N LYS A 124 -9.49 -7.78 -5.07
CA LYS A 124 -10.82 -8.25 -5.47
C LYS A 124 -11.52 -9.03 -4.36
N LYS A 125 -10.78 -9.89 -3.64
CA LYS A 125 -11.33 -10.71 -2.57
C LYS A 125 -11.67 -9.91 -1.32
N TYR A 126 -10.80 -8.99 -0.92
CA TYR A 126 -10.85 -8.40 0.41
C TYR A 126 -11.41 -6.97 0.44
N ALA A 127 -11.29 -6.17 -0.63
CA ALA A 127 -11.82 -4.79 -0.66
C ALA A 127 -13.32 -4.67 -0.32
N PRO A 128 -14.20 -5.62 -0.71
CA PRO A 128 -15.61 -5.57 -0.29
C PRO A 128 -15.80 -5.72 1.23
N THR A 129 -14.89 -6.40 1.91
CA THR A 129 -14.97 -6.68 3.36
C THR A 129 -14.38 -5.57 4.24
N ILE A 130 -13.66 -4.62 3.64
CA ILE A 130 -13.05 -3.51 4.37
C ILE A 130 -14.16 -2.59 4.92
N PRO A 131 -14.08 -2.10 6.17
CA PRO A 131 -15.14 -1.29 6.76
C PRO A 131 -15.47 -0.01 5.98
N ALA A 132 -16.74 0.38 5.94
CA ALA A 132 -17.23 1.57 5.22
C ALA A 132 -16.58 2.89 5.70
N GLN A 133 -16.09 2.93 6.93
CA GLN A 133 -15.37 4.05 7.53
C GLN A 133 -14.04 4.34 6.81
N THR A 134 -13.55 3.42 5.98
CA THR A 134 -12.28 3.54 5.26
C THR A 134 -12.44 3.98 3.80
N ARG A 135 -13.66 4.27 3.32
CA ARG A 135 -13.90 4.44 1.87
C ARG A 135 -13.19 5.66 1.26
N ASP A 136 -13.04 6.73 2.02
CA ASP A 136 -12.22 7.88 1.58
C ASP A 136 -10.74 7.50 1.49
N LEU A 137 -10.24 6.73 2.47
CA LEU A 137 -8.88 6.19 2.46
C LEU A 137 -8.65 5.21 1.30
N GLU A 138 -9.64 4.36 1.00
CA GLU A 138 -9.62 3.47 -0.16
C GLU A 138 -9.55 4.26 -1.47
N THR A 139 -10.27 5.38 -1.57
CA THR A 139 -10.21 6.26 -2.75
C THR A 139 -8.80 6.80 -2.97
N VAL A 140 -8.15 7.26 -1.91
CA VAL A 140 -6.75 7.72 -1.97
C VAL A 140 -5.81 6.59 -2.36
N ALA A 141 -5.96 5.40 -1.78
CA ALA A 141 -5.09 4.27 -2.13
C ALA A 141 -5.28 3.78 -3.57
N LYS A 142 -6.51 3.79 -4.10
CA LYS A 142 -6.78 3.48 -5.50
C LYS A 142 -6.12 4.49 -6.44
N LYS A 143 -6.14 5.78 -6.08
CA LYS A 143 -5.43 6.84 -6.81
C LYS A 143 -3.92 6.56 -6.86
N VAL A 144 -3.31 6.30 -5.70
CA VAL A 144 -1.89 5.97 -5.56
C VAL A 144 -1.53 4.72 -6.36
N TRP A 145 -2.33 3.66 -6.24
CA TRP A 145 -2.14 2.42 -7.00
C TRP A 145 -2.18 2.69 -8.51
N ARG A 146 -3.22 3.38 -8.99
CA ARG A 146 -3.41 3.66 -10.41
C ARG A 146 -2.25 4.47 -10.97
N ASN A 147 -1.86 5.54 -10.29
CA ASN A 147 -0.76 6.40 -10.72
C ASN A 147 0.56 5.61 -10.76
N ALA A 148 0.85 4.83 -9.71
CA ALA A 148 2.04 4.03 -9.65
C ALA A 148 2.08 2.97 -10.77
N MET A 149 0.98 2.24 -10.98
CA MET A 149 0.89 1.25 -12.06
C MET A 149 1.02 1.90 -13.44
N GLN A 150 0.47 3.10 -13.63
CA GLN A 150 0.63 3.86 -14.87
C GLN A 150 2.10 4.22 -15.11
N GLU A 151 2.79 4.76 -14.09
CA GLU A 151 4.21 5.10 -14.19
C GLU A 151 5.06 3.86 -14.45
N LEU A 152 4.84 2.78 -13.70
CA LEU A 152 5.56 1.52 -13.85
C LEU A 152 5.35 0.90 -15.25
N SER A 153 4.13 0.98 -15.78
CA SER A 153 3.83 0.54 -17.14
C SER A 153 4.63 1.36 -18.16
N ALA A 154 4.61 2.69 -18.06
CA ALA A 154 5.34 3.57 -18.97
C ALA A 154 6.86 3.34 -18.94
N GLN A 155 7.42 3.02 -17.77
CA GLN A 155 8.86 2.80 -17.59
C GLN A 155 9.29 1.35 -17.85
N ALA A 156 8.36 0.40 -17.97
CA ALA A 156 8.70 -1.01 -18.16
C ALA A 156 9.25 -1.26 -19.57
N THR A 157 10.50 -1.69 -19.65
CA THR A 157 11.15 -2.15 -20.90
C THR A 157 10.68 -3.55 -21.31
N ASN A 158 10.38 -4.42 -20.33
CA ASN A 158 9.81 -5.74 -20.56
C ASN A 158 8.32 -5.65 -20.90
N ALA A 159 7.91 -6.21 -22.05
CA ALA A 159 6.53 -6.14 -22.55
C ALA A 159 5.51 -6.81 -21.62
N THR A 160 5.85 -7.96 -21.03
CA THR A 160 4.98 -8.65 -20.06
C THR A 160 4.76 -7.78 -18.82
N CYS A 161 5.82 -7.16 -18.27
CA CYS A 161 5.66 -6.26 -17.13
C CYS A 161 4.81 -5.03 -17.47
N ARG A 162 5.03 -4.41 -18.64
CA ARG A 162 4.22 -3.29 -19.11
C ARG A 162 2.74 -3.66 -19.12
N GLN A 163 2.39 -4.77 -19.75
CA GLN A 163 1.01 -5.25 -19.82
C GLN A 163 0.44 -5.60 -18.44
N SER A 164 1.25 -6.19 -17.56
CA SER A 164 0.85 -6.55 -16.20
C SER A 164 0.48 -5.31 -15.39
N TYR A 165 1.33 -4.28 -15.40
CA TYR A 165 1.05 -3.02 -14.73
C TYR A 165 -0.13 -2.27 -15.36
N ASP A 166 -0.23 -2.25 -16.70
CA ASP A 166 -1.35 -1.59 -17.37
C ASP A 166 -2.70 -2.24 -17.06
N SER A 167 -2.73 -3.57 -16.92
CA SER A 167 -3.92 -4.32 -16.49
C SER A 167 -4.24 -4.07 -15.01
N ALA A 168 -3.22 -4.03 -14.16
CA ALA A 168 -3.37 -3.78 -12.73
C ALA A 168 -3.90 -2.36 -12.43
N LYS A 169 -3.50 -1.37 -13.24
CA LYS A 169 -3.94 0.03 -13.16
C LYS A 169 -5.47 0.20 -13.12
N THR A 170 -6.21 -0.63 -13.86
CA THR A 170 -7.68 -0.55 -13.98
C THR A 170 -8.42 -1.67 -13.25
N GLY A 171 -7.70 -2.57 -12.57
CA GLY A 171 -8.31 -3.78 -12.02
C GLY A 171 -8.94 -3.62 -10.63
N TRP A 172 -8.76 -2.47 -9.96
CA TRP A 172 -9.21 -2.19 -8.59
C TRP A 172 -10.00 -0.87 -8.51
#